data_AF-A0A2B7XTY0-F1
#
_entry.id   AF-A0A2B7XTY0-F1
#
_cell.length_a   1.000
_cell.length_b   1.000
_cell.length_c   1.000
_cell.angle_alpha   90.00
_cell.angle_beta   90.00
_cell.angle_gamma   90.00
#
_symmetry.space_group_name_H-M   'P 1'
#
loop_
_entity.id
_entity.type
_entity.pdbx_description
1 polymer ?
#
loop_
_entity_poly.entity_id
_entity_poly.type
_entity_poly.pdbx_seq_one_letter_code
_entity_poly.pdbx_strand_id
1 'polypeptide(L)' 'MKLTITLFSILAVALAAPAGVDSRSDTAPAMMSAAGEVVPFDPAGVVVKE' A
#
# COMPACT_ATOMS: atom_id res chain seq x y z
N MET A 1 -4.11 -11.97 -38.37
CA MET A 1 -3.26 -10.81 -38.04
C MET A 1 -3.89 -9.92 -36.97
N LYS A 2 -5.15 -9.49 -37.09
CA LYS A 2 -5.84 -8.69 -36.05
C LYS A 2 -5.93 -9.40 -34.68
N LEU A 3 -6.35 -10.66 -34.66
CA LEU A 3 -6.50 -11.46 -33.43
C LEU A 3 -5.19 -11.63 -32.66
N THR A 4 -4.08 -11.80 -33.37
CA THR A 4 -2.74 -11.99 -32.81
C THR A 4 -2.26 -10.72 -32.10
N ILE A 5 -2.54 -9.55 -32.69
CA ILE A 5 -2.18 -8.25 -32.13
C ILE A 5 -3.00 -7.99 -30.86
N THR A 6 -4.31 -8.26 -30.89
CA THR A 6 -5.19 -8.07 -29.73
C THR A 6 -4.74 -8.92 -28.54
N LEU A 7 -4.38 -10.19 -28.78
CA LEU A 7 -3.91 -11.09 -27.72
C LEU A 7 -2.59 -10.59 -27.10
N PHE A 8 -1.65 -10.13 -27.92
CA PHE A 8 -0.36 -9.62 -27.46
C PHE A 8 -0.51 -8.33 -26.64
N SER A 9 -1.43 -7.44 -27.03
CA SER A 9 -1.70 -6.21 -26.29
C SER A 9 -2.26 -6.47 -24.89
N ILE A 10 -3.18 -7.43 -24.75
CA ILE A 10 -3.76 -7.78 -23.44
C ILE A 10 -2.70 -8.44 -22.55
N LEU A 11 -1.88 -9.32 -23.12
CA LEU A 11 -0.80 -9.98 -22.40
C LEU A 11 0.24 -8.98 -21.86
N ALA A 12 0.58 -7.95 -22.64
CA ALA A 12 1.51 -6.91 -22.21
C ALA A 12 0.98 -6.09 -21.01
N VAL A 13 -0.32 -5.78 -21.00
CA VAL A 13 -0.95 -5.04 -19.88
C VAL A 13 -0.96 -5.89 -18.60
N ALA A 14 -1.22 -7.19 -18.71
CA ALA A 14 -1.22 -8.09 -17.56
C ALA A 14 0.17 -8.25 -16.93
N LEU A 15 1.24 -8.26 -17.74
CA LEU A 15 2.62 -8.35 -17.27
C LEU A 15 3.16 -7.05 -16.67
N ALA A 16 2.63 -5.90 -17.10
CA ALA A 16 2.99 -4.59 -16.55
C ALA A 16 2.25 -4.25 -15.26
N ALA A 17 1.31 -5.10 -14.82
CA ALA A 17 0.64 -4.91 -13.53
C ALA A 17 1.68 -4.98 -12.41
N PRO A 18 1.71 -4.01 -11.48
CA PRO A 18 2.61 -4.05 -10.33
C PRO A 18 2.45 -5.37 -9.58
N ALA A 19 3.50 -6.19 -9.58
CA ALA A 19 3.54 -7.47 -8.87
C ALA A 19 3.76 -7.21 -7.37
N GLY A 20 2.75 -6.66 -6.71
CA GLY A 20 2.79 -6.35 -5.29
C GLY A 20 3.58 -5.09 -4.97
N VAL A 21 2.95 -4.19 -4.21
CA VAL A 21 3.69 -3.22 -3.41
C VAL A 21 4.05 -3.91 -2.10
N ASP A 22 5.31 -4.32 -1.94
CA ASP A 22 5.81 -4.67 -0.61
C ASP A 22 5.60 -3.45 0.28
N SER A 23 4.69 -3.58 1.24
CA SER A 23 4.40 -2.52 2.19
C SER A 23 5.64 -2.36 3.07
N ARG A 24 6.43 -1.31 2.81
CA ARG A 24 7.59 -0.96 3.63
C ARG A 24 7.12 -0.58 5.02
N SER A 25 7.13 -1.57 5.92
CA SER A 25 6.76 -1.40 7.33
C SER A 25 7.63 -0.37 8.05
N ASP A 26 8.86 -0.15 7.59
CA ASP A 26 9.80 0.82 8.17
C ASP A 26 9.36 2.28 8.02
N THR A 27 8.39 2.54 7.14
CA THR A 27 7.84 3.88 6.89
C THR A 27 6.43 4.06 7.44
N ALA A 28 5.88 3.02 8.09
CA ALA A 28 4.55 3.12 8.67
C ALA A 28 4.55 4.11 9.86
N PRO A 29 3.51 4.96 9.98
CA PRO A 29 3.40 5.88 11.10
C PRO A 29 3.23 5.10 12.42
N ALA A 30 3.91 5.57 13.47
CA ALA A 30 3.82 5.04 14.82
C ALA A 30 3.40 6.14 15.80
N MET A 31 2.84 5.74 16.94
CA MET A 31 2.41 6.62 18.03
C MET A 31 3.05 6.18 19.34
N MET A 32 3.26 7.11 20.27
CA MET A 32 3.62 6.78 21.65
C MET A 32 2.36 6.51 22.47
N SER A 33 2.29 5.37 23.13
CA SER A 33 1.22 5.05 24.09
C SER A 33 1.36 5.88 25.36
N ALA A 34 0.29 5.94 26.17
CA ALA A 34 0.34 6.57 27.48
C ALA A 34 1.35 5.91 28.44
N ALA A 35 1.73 4.66 28.18
CA ALA A 35 2.76 3.93 28.92
C ALA A 35 4.19 4.22 28.43
N GLY A 36 4.34 5.03 27.38
CA GLY A 36 5.65 5.37 26.80
C GLY A 36 6.17 4.33 25.79
N GLU A 37 5.30 3.45 25.28
CA GLU A 37 5.67 2.44 24.28
C GLU A 37 5.39 2.95 22.87
N VAL A 38 6.26 2.62 21.91
CA VAL A 38 6.01 2.89 20.48
C VAL A 38 5.07 1.82 19.94
N VAL A 39 3.87 2.22 19.54
CA VAL A 39 2.81 1.36 19.02
C VAL A 39 2.43 1.78 17.59
N PRO A 40 1.80 0.89 16.80
CA PRO A 40 1.24 1.26 15.51
C PRO A 40 0.27 2.44 15.64
N PHE A 41 0.27 3.33 14.65
CA PHE A 41 -0.64 4.47 14.66
C PHE A 41 -2.10 4.03 14.61
N ASP A 42 -2.89 4.41 15.62
CA ASP A 42 -4.33 4.23 15.67
C ASP A 42 -5.04 5.58 15.49
N PRO A 43 -5.71 5.83 14.34
CA PRO A 43 -6.42 7.08 14.10
C PRO A 43 -7.62 7.28 15.02
N ALA A 44 -8.21 6.22 15.58
CA ALA A 44 -9.36 6.35 16.50
C ALA A 44 -8.95 6.87 17.88
N GLY A 45 -7.69 6.69 18.26
CA GLY A 45 -7.11 7.21 19.51
C GLY A 45 -6.63 8.66 19.44
N VAL A 46 -6.65 9.28 18.26
CA VAL A 46 -6.17 10.66 18.08
C VAL A 46 -7.26 11.65 18.51
N VAL A 47 -7.12 12.21 19.71
CA VAL A 47 -7.94 13.33 20.15
C VAL A 47 -7.37 14.62 19.58
N VAL A 48 -8.02 15.18 18.56
CA VAL A 48 -7.71 16.52 18.05
C VAL A 48 -8.25 17.53 19.07
N LYS A 49 -7.38 18.34 19.67
CA LYS A 49 -7.84 19.53 20.41
C LYS A 49 -8.33 20.55 19.39
N GLU A 50 -9.62 20.89 19.48
CA GLU A 50 -10.18 22.11 18.87
C GLU A 50 -9.61 23.37 19.53
#